data_AF-A0A026WL32-F1
#
_entry.id   AF-A0A026WL32-F1
#
_cell.length_a   1.000
_cell.length_b   1.000
_cell.length_c   1.000
_cell.angle_alpha   90.00
_cell.angle_beta   90.00
_cell.angle_gamma   90.00
#
_symmetry.space_group_name_H-M   'P 1'
#
loop_
_entity.id
_entity.type
_entity.pdbx_description
1 polymer ?
#
loop_
_entity_poly.entity_id
_entity_poly.type
_entity_poly.pdbx_seq_one_letter_code
_entity_poly.pdbx_strand_id
1 'polypeptide(L)'
;MDSEEEEEVLLDDSNYHSDAEGHVETYDRIVPNPELLSMVPNTVMYCIQFFYMARDSVVLCSPCLIRVIGTDLTYVRTILRHQTNAQSELFGRTCHNCRLPVYIIVACNMCPMCTWIAFIPSIEGEMEDL
;
A
#
# COMPACT_ATOMS: atom_id res chain seq x y z
N MET A 1 16.82 -52.54 10.11
CA MET A 1 15.61 -51.72 10.34
C MET A 1 16.12 -50.31 10.38
N ASP A 2 16.26 -49.75 9.18
CA ASP A 2 16.77 -48.40 8.94
C ASP A 2 15.67 -47.42 9.34
N SER A 3 16.04 -46.45 10.18
CA SER A 3 15.15 -45.35 10.58
C SER A 3 15.47 -44.18 9.66
N GLU A 4 14.53 -43.85 8.78
CA GLU A 4 14.59 -42.74 7.84
C GLU A 4 14.38 -41.43 8.63
N GLU A 5 15.46 -40.68 8.86
CA GLU A 5 15.39 -39.29 9.30
C GLU A 5 15.09 -38.42 8.06
N GLU A 6 13.84 -37.97 7.93
CA GLU A 6 13.43 -36.96 6.97
C GLU A 6 14.05 -35.61 7.37
N GLU A 7 15.17 -35.28 6.74
CA GLU A 7 15.81 -33.97 6.85
C GLU A 7 14.92 -32.95 6.13
N GLU A 8 14.15 -32.17 6.91
CA GLU A 8 13.29 -31.09 6.40
C GLU A 8 14.11 -30.13 5.52
N VAL A 9 13.76 -30.11 4.24
CA VAL A 9 14.31 -29.22 3.23
C VAL A 9 14.08 -27.77 3.67
N LEU A 10 15.16 -27.08 4.02
CA LEU A 10 15.18 -25.63 4.21
C LEU A 10 14.64 -24.98 2.94
N LEU A 11 13.39 -24.50 2.99
CA LEU A 11 12.81 -23.72 1.90
C LEU A 11 13.64 -22.45 1.72
N ASP A 12 14.16 -22.33 0.51
CA ASP A 12 15.01 -21.27 0.00
C ASP A 12 14.31 -19.90 0.08
N ASP A 13 14.49 -19.20 1.19
CA ASP A 13 14.02 -17.83 1.43
C ASP A 13 14.90 -16.76 0.72
N SER A 14 15.52 -17.11 -0.42
CA SER A 14 16.38 -16.18 -1.17
C SER A 14 15.65 -15.31 -2.20
N ASN A 15 14.31 -15.21 -2.13
CA ASN A 15 13.57 -14.25 -2.97
C ASN A 15 13.60 -12.80 -2.44
N TYR A 16 14.61 -12.47 -1.61
CA TYR A 16 14.96 -11.08 -1.31
C TYR A 16 15.64 -10.47 -2.54
N HIS A 17 14.83 -10.02 -3.49
CA HIS A 17 15.28 -9.19 -4.62
C HIS A 17 15.99 -7.95 -4.08
N SER A 18 17.33 -8.00 -4.04
CA SER A 18 18.21 -6.90 -3.64
C SER A 18 18.44 -5.89 -4.77
N ASP A 19 17.55 -5.83 -5.75
CA ASP A 19 17.62 -4.84 -6.83
C ASP A 19 16.88 -3.58 -6.39
N ALA A 20 17.44 -2.89 -5.40
CA ALA A 20 16.94 -1.61 -4.92
C ALA A 20 17.81 -0.45 -5.44
N GLU A 21 18.14 -0.44 -6.74
CA GLU A 21 18.25 0.84 -7.41
C GLU A 21 16.83 1.39 -7.47
N GLY A 22 16.47 2.23 -6.50
CA GLY A 22 15.15 2.85 -6.44
C GLY A 22 14.89 3.64 -7.72
N HIS A 23 14.24 3.03 -8.69
CA HIS A 23 13.76 3.72 -9.88
C HIS A 23 12.64 4.66 -9.45
N VAL A 24 12.99 5.94 -9.31
CA VAL A 24 12.02 7.02 -9.09
C VAL A 24 11.50 7.42 -10.46
N GLU A 25 10.39 6.82 -10.87
CA GLU A 25 9.63 7.29 -12.03
C GLU A 25 8.85 8.54 -11.62
N THR A 26 9.19 9.69 -12.20
CA THR A 26 8.45 10.93 -12.00
C THR A 26 7.40 11.07 -13.10
N TYR A 27 6.14 11.16 -12.71
CA TYR A 27 5.02 11.34 -13.61
C TYR A 27 4.44 12.74 -13.44
N ASP A 28 4.68 13.60 -14.42
CA ASP A 28 4.07 14.92 -14.47
C ASP A 28 2.78 14.86 -15.30
N ARG A 29 1.68 15.39 -14.75
CA ARG A 29 0.42 15.57 -15.46
C ARG A 29 -0.03 17.01 -15.36
N ILE A 30 -0.30 17.62 -16.52
CA ILE A 30 -0.99 18.90 -16.57
C ILE A 30 -2.48 18.63 -16.33
N VAL A 31 -3.01 19.13 -15.21
CA VAL A 31 -4.44 19.06 -14.91
C VAL A 31 -5.14 20.20 -15.68
N PRO A 32 -6.05 19.91 -16.61
CA PRO A 32 -6.72 20.93 -17.41
C PRO A 32 -7.66 21.78 -16.54
N ASN A 33 -7.85 23.05 -16.92
CA ASN A 33 -8.64 24.01 -16.14
C ASN A 33 -10.07 23.53 -15.79
N PRO A 34 -10.84 22.89 -16.69
CA PRO A 34 -12.16 22.35 -16.33
C PRO A 34 -12.12 21.28 -15.23
N GLU A 35 -11.06 20.49 -15.16
CA GLU A 35 -10.86 19.46 -14.13
C GLU A 35 -10.48 20.09 -12.79
N LEU A 36 -9.66 21.16 -12.81
CA LEU A 36 -9.38 21.94 -11.61
C LEU A 36 -10.65 22.60 -11.05
N LEU A 37 -11.47 23.16 -11.93
CA LEU A 37 -12.72 23.83 -11.57
C LEU A 37 -13.82 22.87 -11.10
N SER A 38 -13.72 21.58 -11.43
CA SER A 38 -14.65 20.55 -10.94
C SER A 38 -14.26 19.98 -9.57
N MET A 39 -13.09 20.37 -9.03
CA MET A 39 -12.70 20.05 -7.67
C MET A 39 -13.46 20.94 -6.67
N VAL A 40 -14.51 20.37 -6.08
CA VAL A 40 -15.30 20.97 -5.00
C VAL A 40 -15.13 20.13 -3.73
N PRO A 41 -15.55 20.60 -2.54
CA PRO A 41 -15.43 19.83 -1.29
C PRO A 41 -16.08 18.43 -1.33
N ASN A 42 -17.02 18.21 -2.25
CA ASN A 42 -17.72 16.93 -2.47
C ASN A 42 -17.09 16.08 -3.58
N THR A 43 -15.97 16.51 -4.16
CA THR A 43 -15.23 15.69 -5.13
C THR A 43 -14.79 14.41 -4.46
N VAL A 44 -14.99 13.30 -5.16
CA VAL A 44 -14.60 11.97 -4.70
C VAL A 44 -13.07 11.88 -4.73
N MET A 45 -12.50 11.63 -3.56
CA MET A 45 -11.06 11.49 -3.34
C MET A 45 -10.78 10.10 -2.77
N TYR A 46 -9.54 9.65 -2.90
CA TYR A 46 -9.03 8.47 -2.22
C TYR A 46 -8.04 8.85 -1.12
N CYS A 47 -8.14 8.16 0.01
CA CYS A 47 -7.12 8.14 1.05
C CYS A 47 -6.40 6.79 0.99
N ILE A 48 -5.12 6.82 0.60
CA ILE A 48 -4.24 5.64 0.55
C ILE A 48 -3.34 5.73 1.77
N GLN A 49 -3.48 4.79 2.70
CA GLN A 49 -2.68 4.73 3.92
C GLN A 49 -1.71 3.55 3.84
N PHE A 50 -0.44 3.78 4.14
CA PHE A 50 0.56 2.72 4.24
C PHE A 50 1.36 2.90 5.54
N PHE A 51 1.21 1.93 6.44
CA PHE A 51 1.81 2.02 7.78
C PHE A 51 2.03 0.65 8.40
N TYR A 52 2.79 0.64 9.48
CA TYR A 52 3.06 -0.54 10.28
C TYR A 52 2.36 -0.45 11.63
N MET A 53 1.84 -1.58 12.11
CA MET A 53 1.18 -1.70 13.40
C MET A 53 1.97 -2.68 14.29
N ALA A 54 2.47 -2.18 15.43
CA ALA A 54 3.14 -2.97 16.47
C ALA A 54 2.16 -3.44 17.56
N ARG A 55 2.65 -4.22 18.54
CA ARG A 55 1.90 -4.87 19.64
C ARG A 55 0.72 -4.07 20.22
N ASP A 56 0.89 -2.77 20.44
CA ASP A 56 -0.10 -1.92 21.11
C ASP A 56 -0.90 -1.02 20.15
N SER A 57 -1.16 -1.48 18.92
CA SER A 57 -1.81 -0.67 17.87
C SER A 57 -1.05 0.62 17.53
N VAL A 58 0.24 0.67 17.87
CA VAL A 58 1.11 1.81 17.57
C VAL A 58 1.33 1.87 16.08
N VAL A 59 0.89 2.97 15.47
CA VAL A 59 1.04 3.25 14.05
C VAL A 59 2.40 3.87 13.80
N LEU A 60 3.20 3.24 12.94
CA LEU A 60 4.54 3.71 12.57
C LEU A 60 4.65 3.89 11.05
N CYS A 61 5.29 4.97 10.62
CA CYS A 61 5.77 5.11 9.24
C CYS A 61 7.03 4.26 9.02
N SER A 62 7.40 4.00 7.75
CA SER A 62 8.60 3.21 7.43
C SER A 62 9.88 3.76 8.08
N PRO A 63 10.19 5.08 8.07
CA PRO A 63 11.41 5.55 8.71
C PRO A 63 11.42 5.38 10.23
N CYS A 64 10.26 5.53 10.88
CA CYS A 64 10.16 5.34 12.33
C CYS A 64 10.22 3.87 12.72
N LEU A 65 9.66 2.96 11.92
CA LEU A 65 9.82 1.53 12.12
C LEU A 65 11.31 1.16 12.03
N ILE A 66 12.00 1.60 10.98
CA ILE A 66 13.42 1.28 10.76
C ILE A 66 14.29 1.69 11.95
N ARG A 67 14.02 2.86 12.53
CA ARG A 67 14.77 3.37 13.70
C ARG A 67 14.53 2.59 14.99
N VAL A 68 13.45 1.81 15.07
CA VAL A 68 13.15 0.97 16.24
C VAL A 68 13.44 -0.52 15.99
N ILE A 69 13.98 -0.87 14.81
CA ILE A 69 14.48 -2.22 14.52
C ILE A 69 15.57 -2.56 15.55
N GLY A 70 15.41 -3.67 16.27
CA GLY A 70 16.27 -4.09 17.37
C GLY A 70 15.65 -3.96 18.77
N THR A 71 14.49 -3.30 18.88
CA THR A 71 13.59 -3.47 20.05
C THR A 71 12.78 -4.76 19.88
N ASP A 72 12.31 -5.36 20.99
CA ASP A 72 11.40 -6.53 20.91
C ASP A 72 10.06 -6.08 20.32
N LEU A 73 10.00 -6.10 18.99
CA LEU A 73 8.80 -5.79 18.24
C LEU A 73 7.85 -6.98 18.14
N THR A 74 8.29 -8.20 18.53
CA THR A 74 7.67 -9.54 18.45
C THR A 74 6.86 -9.87 17.18
N TYR A 75 5.93 -9.02 16.77
CA TYR A 75 5.24 -9.01 15.49
C TYR A 75 4.96 -7.57 15.04
N VAL A 76 5.17 -7.30 13.74
CA VAL A 76 4.78 -6.05 13.09
C VAL A 76 3.90 -6.39 11.91
N ARG A 77 2.72 -5.75 11.83
CA ARG A 77 1.82 -5.89 10.68
C ARG A 77 2.00 -4.74 9.72
N THR A 78 2.25 -5.03 8.46
CA THR A 78 2.16 -4.04 7.37
C THR A 78 0.69 -3.87 6.99
N ILE A 79 0.20 -2.63 6.95
CA ILE A 79 -1.18 -2.30 6.58
C ILE A 79 -1.17 -1.33 5.41
N LEU A 80 -1.79 -1.75 4.31
CA LEU A 80 -2.18 -0.89 3.20
C LEU A 80 -3.70 -0.72 3.23
N ARG A 81 -4.19 0.51 3.41
CA ARG A 81 -5.63 0.81 3.44
C ARG A 81 -5.99 1.77 2.31
N HIS A 82 -6.98 1.38 1.52
CA HIS A 82 -7.55 2.19 0.46
C HIS A 82 -8.98 2.59 0.85
N GLN A 83 -9.28 3.89 0.89
CA GLN A 83 -10.62 4.41 1.21
C GLN A 83 -11.07 5.44 0.20
N THR A 84 -12.34 5.39 -0.20
CA THR A 84 -12.97 6.31 -1.16
C THR A 84 -14.06 7.09 -0.46
N ASN A 85 -14.00 8.42 -0.48
CA ASN A 85 -15.11 9.24 0.01
C ASN A 85 -15.03 10.68 -0.53
N ALA A 86 -16.02 11.51 -0.22
CA ALA A 86 -15.92 12.96 -0.37
C ALA A 86 -14.71 13.49 0.42
N GLN A 87 -14.03 14.51 -0.12
CA GLN A 87 -12.81 15.07 0.46
C GLN A 87 -12.95 15.41 1.96
N SER A 88 -14.08 16.00 2.35
CA SER A 88 -14.35 16.43 3.73
C SER A 88 -14.50 15.27 4.74
N GLU A 89 -14.67 14.04 4.26
CA GLU A 89 -14.93 12.86 5.08
C GLU A 89 -13.73 11.90 5.16
N LEU A 90 -12.61 12.26 4.52
CA LEU A 90 -11.41 11.45 4.54
C LEU A 90 -10.55 11.78 5.77
N PHE A 91 -10.36 10.77 6.63
CA PHE A 91 -9.47 10.84 7.76
C PHE A 91 -8.33 9.84 7.58
N GLY A 92 -7.11 10.32 7.80
CA GLY A 92 -5.90 9.50 7.74
C GLY A 92 -5.21 9.43 9.09
N ARG A 93 -4.40 8.38 9.27
CA ARG A 93 -3.64 8.17 10.50
C ARG A 93 -2.32 8.94 10.46
N THR A 94 -1.77 9.24 11.62
CA THR A 94 -0.41 9.78 11.75
C THR A 94 0.51 8.78 12.42
N CYS A 95 1.78 8.80 12.06
CA CYS A 95 2.81 8.05 12.78
C CYS A 95 2.86 8.51 14.25
N HIS A 96 2.91 7.57 15.19
CA HIS A 96 2.98 7.86 16.62
C HIS A 96 4.22 8.67 16.98
N ASN A 97 5.37 8.34 16.38
CA ASN A 97 6.67 8.89 16.75
C ASN A 97 6.91 10.28 16.13
N CYS A 98 6.77 10.41 14.81
CA CYS A 98 7.08 11.66 14.12
C CYS A 98 5.86 12.54 13.82
N ARG A 99 4.64 12.05 14.11
CA ARG A 99 3.37 12.73 13.83
C ARG A 99 3.12 13.07 12.36
N LEU A 100 3.99 12.63 11.46
CA LEU A 100 3.79 12.76 10.02
C LEU A 100 2.61 11.88 9.57
N PRO A 101 1.83 12.33 8.59
CA PRO A 101 0.77 11.52 8.01
C PRO A 101 1.34 10.23 7.42
N VAL A 102 0.64 9.12 7.63
CA VAL A 102 0.93 7.82 7.00
C VAL A 102 -0.04 7.52 5.86
N TYR A 103 -0.55 8.58 5.25
CA TYR A 103 -1.52 8.53 4.18
C TYR A 103 -1.27 9.63 3.16
N ILE A 104 -1.77 9.40 1.97
CA ILE A 104 -1.89 10.39 0.91
C ILE A 104 -3.35 10.51 0.50
N ILE A 105 -3.79 11.73 0.19
CA ILE A 105 -5.10 11.98 -0.39
C ILE A 105 -4.89 12.37 -1.85
N VAL A 106 -5.53 11.65 -2.76
CA VAL A 106 -5.43 11.86 -4.20
C VAL A 106 -6.82 11.88 -4.82
N ALA A 107 -6.99 12.66 -5.90
CA ALA A 107 -8.25 12.65 -6.63
C ALA A 107 -8.49 11.30 -7.30
N CYS A 108 -9.77 10.94 -7.48
CA CYS A 108 -10.13 9.62 -7.93
C CYS A 108 -9.49 9.20 -9.26
N ASN A 109 -9.53 10.13 -10.21
CA ASN A 109 -8.95 10.03 -11.53
C ASN A 109 -7.41 10.15 -11.58
N MET A 110 -6.75 10.28 -10.42
CA MET A 110 -5.29 10.29 -10.28
C MET A 110 -4.78 9.12 -9.42
N CYS A 111 -5.68 8.29 -8.86
CA CYS A 111 -5.29 7.18 -8.00
C CYS A 111 -4.81 5.99 -8.85
N PRO A 112 -3.56 5.54 -8.71
CA PRO A 112 -3.02 4.42 -9.48
C PRO A 112 -3.79 3.12 -9.26
N MET A 113 -4.32 2.89 -8.04
CA MET A 113 -5.16 1.72 -7.76
C MET A 113 -6.45 1.73 -8.57
N CYS A 114 -7.02 2.90 -8.82
CA CYS A 114 -8.31 3.04 -9.49
C CYS A 114 -8.16 3.12 -11.01
N THR A 115 -7.06 3.69 -11.49
CA THR A 115 -6.73 3.67 -12.91
C THR A 115 -6.24 2.30 -13.37
N TRP A 116 -5.59 1.50 -12.52
CA TRP A 116 -5.21 0.11 -12.84
C TRP A 116 -6.41 -0.84 -12.81
N ILE A 117 -7.33 -0.73 -11.85
CA ILE A 117 -8.55 -1.56 -11.81
C ILE A 117 -9.45 -1.27 -13.03
N ALA A 118 -9.47 -0.04 -13.55
CA ALA A 118 -10.19 0.30 -14.77
C ALA A 118 -9.54 -0.24 -16.07
N PHE A 119 -8.31 -0.77 -16.00
CA PHE A 119 -7.56 -1.28 -17.15
C PHE A 119 -7.52 -2.81 -17.23
N ILE A 120 -8.01 -3.52 -16.22
CA ILE A 120 -8.20 -4.97 -16.30
C ILE A 120 -9.50 -5.18 -17.08
N PRO A 121 -9.48 -5.69 -18.33
CA PRO A 121 -10.68 -6.15 -18.97
C PRO A 121 -11.25 -7.25 -18.08
N SER A 122 -12.53 -7.18 -17.74
CA SER A 122 -13.23 -8.28 -17.08
C SER A 122 -12.90 -9.56 -17.85
N ILE A 123 -12.14 -10.47 -17.25
CA ILE A 123 -12.04 -11.85 -17.74
C ILE A 123 -13.34 -12.52 -17.31
N GLU A 124 -14.44 -12.14 -17.96
CA GLU A 124 -15.69 -12.89 -17.93
C GLU A 124 -15.59 -13.95 -19.03
N GLY A 125 -15.32 -15.17 -18.58
CA GLY A 125 -15.73 -16.45 -19.16
C GLY A 125 -15.70 -16.63 -20.68
N GLU A 126 -14.73 -17.40 -21.14
CA GLU A 126 -14.99 -18.48 -22.10
C GLU A 126 -14.34 -19.76 -21.55
N MET A 127 -15.06 -20.44 -20.67
CA MET A 127 -14.90 -21.88 -20.51
C MET A 127 -16.19 -22.52 -21.05
N GLU A 128 -16.43 -22.28 -22.34
CA GLU A 128 -17.29 -23.14 -23.15
C GLU A 128 -16.39 -24.21 -23.76
N ASP A 129 -16.67 -25.46 -23.35
CA ASP A 129 -16.44 -26.72 -24.05
C ASP A 129 -15.10 -26.93 -24.78
N LEU A 130 -14.26 -27.82 -24.22
CA LEU A 130 -13.69 -29.00 -24.90
C LEU A 130 -12.97 -29.94 -23.91
#